data_AF-A0A8T3PMP4-F1
#
_entry.id   AF-A0A8T3PMP4-F1
#
_cell.length_a   1.000
_cell.length_b   1.000
_cell.length_c   1.000
_cell.angle_alpha   90.00
_cell.angle_beta   90.00
_cell.angle_gamma   90.00
#
_symmetry.space_group_name_H-M   'P 1'
#
loop_
_entity.id
_entity.type
_entity.pdbx_description
1 polymer ?
#
loop_
_entity_poly.entity_id
_entity_poly.type
_entity_poly.pdbx_seq_one_letter_code
_entity_poly.pdbx_strand_id
1 'polypeptide(L)'
;MKTTLEIPEDLMHAVKVRATATGRKLKDVVAELIRRGLETPPLPSVEDPLQSWAKKLVFHPDGTVTNPDGIDDAAFFEALEDIRRRSRFSPPRDPFADP
;
A
#
# COMPACT_ATOMS: atom_id res chain seq x y z
N MET A 1 16.23 -29.35 -21.25
CA MET A 1 17.20 -28.35 -21.73
C MET A 1 18.15 -28.00 -20.59
N LYS A 2 19.44 -27.74 -20.85
CA LYS A 2 20.37 -27.19 -19.86
C LYS A 2 20.44 -25.68 -20.05
N THR A 3 20.31 -24.94 -18.97
CA THR A 3 20.29 -23.47 -18.97
C THR A 3 21.20 -22.97 -17.85
N THR A 4 21.87 -21.86 -18.09
CA THR A 4 22.66 -21.15 -17.07
C THR A 4 21.87 -19.92 -16.66
N LEU A 5 21.66 -19.72 -15.36
CA LEU A 5 20.95 -18.59 -14.77
C LEU A 5 21.84 -17.97 -13.70
N GLU A 6 21.88 -16.64 -13.66
CA GLU A 6 22.50 -15.91 -12.55
C GLU A 6 21.48 -15.84 -11.41
N ILE A 7 21.88 -16.34 -10.24
CA ILE A 7 21.03 -16.40 -9.04
C ILE A 7 21.87 -15.87 -7.88
N PRO A 8 21.33 -14.96 -7.04
CA PRO A 8 21.98 -14.54 -5.81
C PRO A 8 22.38 -15.72 -4.91
N GLU A 9 23.54 -15.63 -4.25
CA GLU A 9 24.09 -16.74 -3.45
C GLU A 9 23.18 -17.13 -2.27
N ASP A 10 22.58 -16.13 -1.62
CA ASP A 10 21.62 -16.33 -0.54
C ASP A 10 20.39 -17.13 -1.00
N LEU A 11 19.87 -16.81 -2.19
CA LEU A 11 18.75 -17.54 -2.78
C LEU A 11 19.15 -18.97 -3.17
N MET A 12 20.32 -19.15 -3.80
CA MET A 12 20.83 -20.49 -4.12
C MET A 12 21.03 -21.33 -2.85
N HIS A 13 21.54 -20.73 -1.77
CA HIS A 13 21.69 -21.39 -0.47
C HIS A 13 20.33 -21.84 0.08
N ALA A 14 19.30 -20.97 0.07
CA ALA A 14 17.95 -21.32 0.52
C ALA A 14 17.35 -22.49 -0.29
N VAL A 15 17.57 -22.52 -1.61
CA VAL A 15 17.10 -23.61 -2.46
C VAL A 15 17.84 -24.92 -2.13
N LYS A 16 19.15 -24.89 -1.89
CA LYS A 16 19.93 -26.05 -1.45
C LYS A 16 19.42 -26.61 -0.13
N VAL A 17 19.20 -25.75 0.88
CA VAL A 17 18.64 -26.15 2.17
C VAL A 17 17.28 -26.84 2.00
N ARG A 18 16.40 -26.28 1.17
CA ARG A 18 15.08 -26.88 0.87
C ARG A 18 15.21 -28.25 0.19
N ALA A 19 16.14 -28.40 -0.75
CA ALA A 19 16.40 -29.67 -1.42
C ALA A 19 16.87 -30.74 -0.43
N THR A 20 17.80 -30.40 0.46
CA THR A 20 18.27 -31.29 1.53
C THR A 20 17.14 -31.67 2.50
N ALA A 21 16.38 -30.68 2.98
CA ALA A 21 15.28 -30.91 3.93
C ALA A 21 14.17 -31.80 3.36
N THR A 22 13.96 -31.78 2.04
CA THR A 22 12.94 -32.60 1.36
C THR A 22 13.50 -33.89 0.77
N GLY A 23 14.81 -34.15 0.87
CA GLY A 23 15.46 -35.31 0.26
C GLY A 23 15.37 -35.34 -1.27
N ARG A 24 15.23 -34.18 -1.91
CA ARG A 24 15.01 -34.06 -3.37
C ARG A 24 16.23 -33.50 -4.08
N LYS A 25 16.33 -33.78 -5.39
CA LYS A 25 17.42 -33.23 -6.21
C LYS A 25 17.19 -31.73 -6.44
N LEU A 26 18.28 -30.95 -6.41
CA LEU A 26 18.26 -29.51 -6.59
C LEU A 26 17.52 -29.08 -7.86
N LYS A 27 17.78 -29.75 -9.00
CA LYS A 27 17.12 -29.46 -10.28
C LYS A 27 15.60 -29.61 -10.24
N ASP A 28 15.10 -30.57 -9.46
CA ASP A 28 13.67 -30.88 -9.39
C ASP A 28 12.96 -29.83 -8.52
N VAL A 29 13.62 -29.41 -7.43
CA VAL A 29 13.15 -28.30 -6.59
C VAL A 29 13.15 -26.99 -7.39
N VAL A 30 14.23 -26.68 -8.12
CA VAL A 30 14.29 -25.47 -8.95
C VAL A 30 13.19 -25.47 -10.02
N ALA A 31 13.00 -26.58 -10.73
CA ALA A 31 11.96 -26.68 -11.77
C ALA A 31 10.55 -26.47 -11.19
N GLU A 32 10.27 -27.03 -10.02
CA GLU A 32 9.00 -26.82 -9.33
C GLU A 32 8.81 -25.38 -8.87
N LEU A 33 9.84 -24.74 -8.32
CA LEU A 33 9.77 -23.35 -7.88
C LEU A 33 9.52 -22.40 -9.05
N ILE A 34 10.19 -22.63 -10.19
CA ILE A 34 9.94 -21.87 -11.41
C ILE A 34 8.49 -22.07 -11.87
N ARG A 35 7.98 -23.31 -11.90
CA ARG A 35 6.59 -23.58 -12.29
C ARG A 35 5.60 -22.86 -11.39
N ARG A 36 5.76 -22.98 -10.07
CA ARG A 36 4.91 -22.30 -9.08
C ARG A 36 4.98 -20.78 -9.25
N GLY A 37 6.17 -20.23 -9.50
CA GLY A 37 6.35 -18.80 -9.75
C GLY A 37 5.61 -18.32 -11.01
N LEU A 38 5.62 -19.13 -12.08
CA LEU A 38 4.90 -18.83 -13.32
C LEU A 38 3.38 -18.98 -13.20
N GLU A 39 2.89 -19.86 -12.32
CA GLU A 39 1.48 -20.04 -12.01
C GLU A 39 0.96 -19.00 -11.00
N THR A 40 1.86 -18.31 -10.30
CA THR A 40 1.49 -17.29 -9.32
C THR A 40 0.95 -16.08 -10.08
N PRO A 41 -0.33 -15.70 -9.89
CA PRO A 41 -0.82 -14.47 -10.48
C PRO A 41 0.02 -13.30 -9.95
N PRO A 42 0.30 -12.27 -10.77
CA PRO A 42 0.99 -11.09 -10.27
C PRO A 42 0.26 -10.63 -9.02
N LEU A 43 1.01 -10.55 -7.90
CA LEU A 43 0.48 -9.92 -6.69
C LEU A 43 -0.10 -8.58 -7.15
N PRO A 44 -1.34 -8.23 -6.77
CA PRO A 44 -1.81 -6.89 -7.03
C PRO A 44 -0.72 -5.97 -6.49
N SER A 45 -0.18 -5.11 -7.35
CA SER A 45 0.66 -4.03 -6.87
C SER A 45 -0.08 -3.43 -5.70
N VAL A 46 0.52 -3.41 -4.52
CA VAL A 46 0.00 -2.61 -3.42
C VAL A 46 0.14 -1.19 -3.92
N GLU A 47 -0.86 -0.76 -4.68
CA GLU A 47 -0.96 0.58 -5.17
C GLU A 47 -1.01 1.42 -3.90
N ASP A 48 -0.06 2.34 -3.77
CA ASP A 48 0.01 3.21 -2.61
C ASP A 48 -1.40 3.78 -2.39
N PRO A 49 -2.03 3.55 -1.21
CA PRO A 49 -3.37 4.03 -0.94
C PRO A 49 -3.56 5.51 -1.25
N LEU A 50 -2.49 6.31 -1.10
CA LEU A 50 -2.48 7.73 -1.45
C LEU A 50 -2.56 7.95 -2.97
N GLN A 51 -1.90 7.11 -3.77
CA GLN A 51 -1.98 7.17 -5.24
C GLN A 51 -3.36 6.74 -5.74
N SER A 52 -3.93 5.68 -5.17
CA SER A 52 -5.29 5.26 -5.52
C SER A 52 -6.33 6.31 -5.14
N TRP A 53 -6.14 7.01 -4.00
CA TRP A 53 -7.00 8.12 -3.59
C TRP A 53 -6.80 9.36 -4.46
N ALA A 54 -5.56 9.75 -4.78
CA ALA A 54 -5.26 10.93 -5.60
C ALA A 54 -5.88 10.83 -7.00
N LYS A 55 -5.99 9.62 -7.57
CA LYS A 55 -6.66 9.37 -8.85
C LYS A 55 -8.16 9.71 -8.85
N LYS A 56 -8.80 9.79 -7.68
CA LYS A 56 -10.22 10.15 -7.55
C LYS A 56 -10.47 11.65 -7.54
N LEU A 57 -9.43 12.46 -7.33
CA LEU A 57 -9.54 13.91 -7.27
C LEU A 57 -9.76 14.50 -8.67
N VAL A 58 -10.69 15.45 -8.77
CA VAL A 58 -10.95 16.19 -10.01
C VAL A 58 -10.23 17.53 -9.94
N PHE A 59 -9.32 17.76 -10.89
CA PHE A 59 -8.58 19.00 -11.04
C PHE A 59 -9.27 19.90 -12.06
N HIS A 60 -9.58 21.13 -11.66
CA HIS A 60 -10.26 22.10 -12.51
C HIS A 60 -9.25 23.04 -13.19
N PRO A 61 -9.61 23.67 -14.32
CA PRO A 61 -8.72 24.60 -15.05
C PRO A 61 -8.33 25.85 -14.25
N ASP A 62 -9.10 26.21 -13.23
CA ASP A 62 -8.83 27.32 -12.32
C ASP A 62 -7.84 26.96 -11.20
N GLY A 63 -7.34 25.72 -11.19
CA GLY A 63 -6.41 25.20 -10.19
C GLY A 63 -7.09 24.67 -8.92
N THR A 64 -8.42 24.69 -8.84
CA THR A 64 -9.14 24.07 -7.73
C THR A 64 -9.17 22.55 -7.87
N VAL A 65 -9.29 21.86 -6.73
CA VAL A 65 -9.35 20.39 -6.66
C VAL A 65 -10.58 20.01 -5.87
N THR A 66 -11.43 19.16 -6.43
CA THR A 66 -12.64 18.66 -5.75
C THR A 66 -12.58 17.15 -5.58
N ASN A 67 -12.95 16.69 -4.39
CA ASN A 67 -13.20 15.28 -4.14
C ASN A 67 -14.68 14.98 -4.42
N PRO A 68 -15.02 14.16 -5.44
CA PRO A 68 -16.42 13.82 -5.74
C PRO A 68 -17.08 13.00 -4.63
N ASP A 69 -16.29 12.29 -3.82
CA ASP A 69 -16.75 11.57 -2.63
C ASP A 69 -16.74 12.47 -1.37
N GLY A 70 -16.43 13.77 -1.52
CA GLY A 70 -16.35 14.75 -0.44
C GLY A 70 -17.73 15.17 0.09
N ILE A 71 -17.77 15.61 1.35
CA ILE A 71 -18.97 16.15 2.00
C ILE A 71 -19.01 17.68 1.94
N ASP A 72 -18.50 18.26 0.84
CA ASP A 72 -18.32 19.70 0.67
C ASP A 72 -19.65 20.43 0.33
N ASP A 73 -20.71 20.12 1.05
CA ASP A 73 -22.01 20.78 0.94
C ASP A 73 -22.11 22.02 1.84
N ALA A 74 -23.14 22.84 1.61
CA ALA A 74 -23.32 24.07 2.37
C ALA A 74 -23.48 23.82 3.88
N ALA A 75 -24.15 22.74 4.28
CA ALA A 75 -24.39 22.41 5.68
C ALA A 75 -23.08 22.02 6.40
N PHE A 76 -22.17 21.34 5.71
CA PHE A 76 -20.83 21.04 6.22
C PHE A 76 -20.04 22.33 6.52
N PHE A 77 -20.05 23.30 5.60
CA PHE A 77 -19.34 24.56 5.82
C PHE A 77 -19.96 25.40 6.94
N GLU A 78 -21.29 25.41 7.05
CA GLU A 78 -21.99 26.04 8.19
C GLU A 78 -21.59 25.39 9.51
N ALA A 79 -21.59 24.06 9.59
CA ALA A 79 -21.17 23.32 10.77
C ALA A 79 -19.71 23.61 11.16
N LEU A 80 -18.81 23.71 10.17
CA LEU A 80 -17.42 24.11 10.39
C LEU A 80 -17.32 25.53 10.97
N GLU A 81 -18.09 26.48 10.44
CA GLU A 81 -18.03 27.85 10.93
C GLU A 81 -18.61 27.98 12.35
N ASP A 82 -19.63 27.19 12.68
CA ASP A 82 -20.14 27.08 14.04
C ASP A 82 -19.12 26.46 15.01
N ILE A 83 -18.35 25.45 14.57
CA ILE A 83 -17.23 24.91 15.35
C ILE A 83 -16.16 25.98 15.56
N ARG A 84 -15.74 26.70 14.50
CA ARG A 84 -14.73 27.77 14.59
C ARG A 84 -15.19 28.89 15.51
N ARG A 85 -16.45 29.30 15.40
CA ARG A 85 -17.05 30.34 16.24
C ARG A 85 -17.02 29.92 17.72
N ARG A 86 -17.45 28.71 18.04
CA ARG A 86 -17.41 28.18 19.42
C ARG A 86 -15.98 28.05 19.95
N SER A 87 -15.05 27.57 19.13
CA SER A 87 -13.64 27.42 19.48
C SER A 87 -12.99 28.75 19.90
N ARG A 88 -13.37 29.88 19.28
CA ARG A 88 -12.88 31.21 19.66
C ARG A 88 -13.23 31.63 21.10
N PHE A 89 -14.26 31.04 21.70
CA PHE A 89 -14.70 31.36 23.06
C PHE A 89 -14.25 30.34 24.10
N SER A 90 -13.59 29.26 23.69
CA SER A 90 -13.04 28.25 24.59
C SER A 90 -11.52 28.38 24.63
N PRO A 91 -10.89 28.27 25.82
CA PRO A 91 -9.44 28.14 25.88
C PRO A 91 -9.00 26.89 25.10
N PRO A 92 -7.84 26.94 24.39
CA PRO A 92 -7.29 25.77 23.73
C PRO A 92 -7.20 24.59 24.70
N ARG A 93 -7.48 23.38 24.23
CA ARG A 93 -7.31 22.18 25.05
C ARG A 93 -5.86 22.12 25.54
N ASP A 94 -5.66 22.04 26.84
CA ASP A 94 -4.36 21.75 27.43
C ASP A 94 -4.16 20.22 27.42
N PRO A 95 -3.24 19.69 26.59
CA PRO A 95 -3.00 18.26 26.51
C PRO A 95 -2.33 17.67 27.76
N PHE A 96 -1.92 18.50 28.73
CA PHE A 96 -1.29 18.08 29.98
C PHE A 96 -2.21 18.21 31.22
N ALA A 97 -3.45 18.70 31.04
CA ALA A 97 -4.41 18.92 32.13
C ALA A 97 -5.44 17.78 32.30
N ASP A 98 -5.58 16.89 31.31
CA ASP A 98 -6.39 15.66 31.44
C ASP A 98 -5.54 14.51 32.02
N PRO A 99 -6.01 13.75 33.04
CA PRO A 99 -5.31 12.60 33.61
C PRO A 99 -5.25 11.37 32.69
#